data_AF-A0A6M4GTC3-F1
#
_entry.id   AF-A0A6M4GTC3-F1
#
_cell.length_a   1.000
_cell.length_b   1.000
_cell.length_c   1.000
_cell.angle_alpha   90.00
_cell.angle_beta   90.00
_cell.angle_gamma   90.00
#
_symmetry.space_group_name_H-M   'P 1'
#
loop_
_entity.id
_entity.type
_entity.pdbx_description
1 polymer ?
#
loop_
_entity_poly.entity_id
_entity_poly.type
_entity_poly.pdbx_seq_one_letter_code
_entity_poly.pdbx_strand_id
1 'polypeptide(L)'
;MATTHDASHRTYGFQPAVLDARTQVVYPCRYEDGRLAPFHIFDGLPDEVAPRHGTSAPPEDEKPRLVCGFLMAGRFVTREEVLALPQR
;
A
#
# COMPACT_ATOMS: atom_id res chain seq x y z
N MET A 1 -12.19 1.72 28.90
CA MET A 1 -12.92 2.41 27.80
C MET A 1 -11.87 3.03 26.89
N ALA A 2 -11.67 2.69 25.62
CA ALA A 2 -12.42 1.90 24.67
C ALA A 2 -11.46 0.93 23.94
N THR A 3 -11.89 -0.32 23.79
CA THR A 3 -11.18 -1.37 23.05
C THR A 3 -11.61 -1.28 21.60
N THR A 4 -10.91 -0.46 20.79
CA THR A 4 -11.32 -0.25 19.39
C THR A 4 -10.67 -1.28 18.49
N HIS A 5 -11.43 -2.35 18.27
CA HIS A 5 -11.65 -3.05 17.00
C HIS A 5 -10.38 -3.37 16.18
N ASP A 6 -9.78 -4.52 16.50
CA ASP A 6 -8.99 -5.33 15.58
C ASP A 6 -9.86 -5.62 14.34
N ALA A 7 -9.78 -4.76 13.32
CA ALA A 7 -10.31 -5.03 12.00
C ALA A 7 -9.38 -6.03 11.30
N SER A 8 -9.32 -7.24 11.84
CA SER A 8 -8.73 -8.42 11.23
C SER A 8 -9.61 -8.84 10.04
N HIS A 9 -9.62 -8.01 9.00
CA HIS A 9 -9.88 -8.49 7.67
C HIS A 9 -8.72 -9.43 7.33
N ARG A 10 -8.88 -10.71 7.67
CA ARG A 10 -8.12 -11.83 7.12
C ARG A 10 -8.33 -11.83 5.60
N THR A 11 -7.70 -10.89 4.91
CA THR A 11 -7.23 -11.16 3.56
C THR A 11 -6.33 -12.39 3.71
N TYR A 12 -6.58 -13.43 2.91
CA TYR A 12 -5.95 -14.75 3.00
C TYR A 12 -4.43 -14.69 2.70
N GLY A 13 -3.66 -13.93 3.49
CA GLY A 13 -2.24 -13.66 3.28
C GLY A 13 -1.93 -12.55 2.27
N PHE A 14 -2.90 -11.88 1.65
CA PHE A 14 -2.66 -10.84 0.64
C PHE A 14 -3.22 -9.48 1.07
N GLN A 15 -2.39 -8.65 1.70
CA GLN A 15 -2.78 -7.29 2.05
C GLN A 15 -2.36 -6.32 0.94
N PRO A 16 -3.26 -5.56 0.29
CA PRO A 16 -2.87 -4.57 -0.71
C PRO A 16 -1.85 -3.57 -0.15
N ALA A 17 -0.81 -3.31 -0.93
CA ALA A 17 0.27 -2.39 -0.57
C ALA A 17 0.85 -1.72 -1.82
N VAL A 18 1.57 -0.62 -1.59
CA VAL A 18 2.31 0.14 -2.59
C VAL A 18 3.78 0.20 -2.17
N LEU A 19 4.67 -0.16 -3.07
CA LEU A 19 6.12 0.03 -2.91
C LEU A 19 6.51 1.36 -3.55
N ASP A 20 7.21 2.22 -2.81
CA ASP A 20 8.00 3.28 -3.44
C ASP A 20 9.35 2.71 -3.86
N ALA A 21 9.54 2.46 -5.16
CA ALA A 21 10.76 1.85 -5.68
C ALA A 21 12.00 2.75 -5.54
N ARG A 22 11.84 4.05 -5.26
CA ARG A 22 12.97 4.94 -4.97
C ARG A 22 13.52 4.72 -3.57
N THR A 23 12.64 4.71 -2.57
CA THR A 23 13.02 4.59 -1.15
C THR A 23 13.01 3.15 -0.64
N GLN A 24 12.47 2.22 -1.42
CA GLN A 24 12.20 0.82 -1.06
C GLN A 24 11.25 0.66 0.14
N VAL A 25 10.49 1.71 0.48
CA VAL A 25 9.50 1.66 1.56
C VAL A 25 8.19 1.09 1.02
N VAL A 26 7.61 0.15 1.77
CA VAL A 26 6.32 -0.45 1.47
C VAL A 26 5.26 0.17 2.37
N TYR A 27 4.23 0.72 1.73
CA TYR A 27 3.10 1.33 2.39
C TYR A 27 1.87 0.42 2.26
N PRO A 28 1.34 -0.16 3.35
CA PRO A 28 0.06 -0.84 3.31
C PRO A 28 -1.05 0.12 2.89
N CYS A 29 -1.93 -0.32 1.99
CA CYS A 29 -3.10 0.48 1.61
C CYS A 29 -4.02 0.63 2.83
N ARG A 30 -4.32 1.88 3.19
CA ARG A 30 -5.16 2.24 4.34
C ARG A 30 -6.17 3.29 3.95
N TYR A 31 -7.35 3.21 4.56
CA TYR A 31 -8.30 4.31 4.56
C TYR A 31 -7.71 5.49 5.36
N GLU A 32 -8.28 6.67 5.19
CA GLU A 32 -7.87 7.88 5.92
C GLU A 32 -7.96 7.71 7.45
N ASP A 33 -8.87 6.86 7.92
CA ASP A 33 -9.00 6.49 9.34
C ASP A 33 -7.93 5.49 9.84
N GLY A 34 -6.97 5.11 8.98
CA GLY A 34 -5.85 4.22 9.30
C GLY A 34 -6.17 2.72 9.19
N ARG A 35 -7.43 2.32 9.00
CA ARG A 35 -7.80 0.91 8.81
C ARG A 35 -7.25 0.39 7.48
N LEU A 36 -6.85 -0.88 7.46
CA LEU A 36 -6.36 -1.53 6.24
C LEU A 36 -7.47 -1.62 5.19
N ALA A 37 -7.14 -1.21 3.97
CA ALA A 37 -8.05 -1.26 2.84
C ALA A 37 -7.95 -2.64 2.15
N PRO A 38 -9.08 -3.21 1.70
CA PRO A 38 -9.10 -4.47 0.94
C PRO A 38 -8.76 -4.28 -0.54
N PHE A 39 -8.51 -3.04 -1.00
CA PHE A 39 -8.13 -2.70 -2.37
C PHE A 39 -7.04 -1.61 -2.38
N HIS A 40 -6.38 -1.40 -3.51
CA HIS A 40 -5.37 -0.35 -3.69
C HIS A 40 -6.02 1.03 -3.60
N ILE A 41 -5.65 1.79 -2.56
CA ILE A 41 -6.02 3.20 -2.40
C ILE A 41 -4.80 4.01 -1.99
N PHE A 42 -4.78 5.27 -2.42
CA PHE A 42 -3.68 6.20 -2.15
C PHE A 42 -4.04 7.25 -1.08
N ASP A 43 -5.31 7.37 -0.71
CA ASP A 43 -5.83 8.39 0.23
C ASP A 43 -5.25 8.31 1.66
N GLY A 44 -4.63 7.17 2.01
CA GLY A 44 -3.94 6.96 3.28
C GLY A 44 -2.42 6.96 3.19
N LEU A 45 -1.84 7.30 2.03
CA LEU A 45 -0.39 7.47 1.90
C LEU A 45 0.04 8.86 2.41
N PRO A 46 1.31 9.02 2.84
CA PRO A 46 1.85 10.32 3.14
C PRO A 46 1.81 11.25 1.91
N ASP A 47 1.66 12.55 2.12
CA ASP A 47 1.52 13.54 1.04
C ASP A 47 2.78 13.59 0.15
N GLU A 48 3.95 13.29 0.70
CA GLU A 48 5.21 13.17 -0.05
C GLU A 48 5.22 11.99 -1.03
N VAL A 49 4.34 11.00 -0.80
CA VAL A 49 4.21 9.79 -1.62
C VAL A 49 3.03 9.90 -2.60
N ALA A 50 1.90 10.43 -2.16
CA ALA A 50 0.71 10.67 -2.98
C ALA A 50 0.12 12.04 -2.64
N PRO A 51 0.59 13.12 -3.27
CA PRO A 51 0.13 14.46 -2.96
C PRO A 51 -1.36 14.59 -3.25
N ARG A 52 -2.11 15.04 -2.23
CA ARG A 52 -3.54 15.34 -2.36
C ARG A 52 -3.74 16.49 -3.36
N HIS A 53 -4.92 16.48 -3.99
CA HIS A 53 -5.31 17.54 -4.92
C HIS A 53 -5.12 18.93 -4.30
N GLY A 54 -4.38 19.81 -5.01
CA GLY A 54 -4.05 21.16 -4.54
C GLY A 54 -2.69 21.31 -3.88
N THR A 55 -1.97 20.22 -3.62
CA THR A 55 -0.57 20.25 -3.18
C THR A 55 0.35 20.31 -4.38
N SER A 56 1.40 21.13 -4.34
CA SER A 56 2.43 21.15 -5.38
C SER A 56 3.05 19.76 -5.50
N ALA A 57 3.08 19.21 -6.72
CA ALA A 57 3.77 17.96 -6.97
C ALA A 57 5.27 18.13 -6.66
N PRO A 58 5.94 17.09 -6.11
CA PRO A 58 7.38 17.12 -5.95
C PRO A 58 8.08 17.25 -7.33
N PRO A 59 9.31 17.79 -7.38
CA PRO A 59 10.14 17.79 -8.59
C PRO A 59 10.24 16.40 -9.22
N GLU A 60 10.48 16.31 -10.54
CA GLU A 60 10.49 15.01 -11.25
C GLU A 60 11.48 14.00 -10.65
N ASP A 61 12.69 14.46 -10.28
CA ASP A 61 13.72 13.62 -9.64
C ASP A 61 13.31 13.13 -8.24
N GLU A 62 12.38 13.85 -7.60
CA GLU A 62 11.89 13.55 -6.27
C GLU A 62 10.57 12.77 -6.27
N LYS A 63 10.01 12.51 -7.45
CA LYS A 63 8.75 11.81 -7.60
C LYS A 63 8.89 10.34 -7.18
N PRO A 64 8.02 9.85 -6.28
CA PRO A 64 8.03 8.46 -5.88
C PRO A 64 7.70 7.55 -7.07
N ARG A 65 8.32 6.37 -7.10
CA ARG A 65 8.11 5.37 -8.16
C ARG A 65 7.22 4.26 -7.62
N LEU A 66 5.91 4.51 -7.62
CA LEU A 66 4.94 3.65 -6.98
C LEU A 66 4.65 2.38 -7.79
N VAL A 67 4.78 1.24 -7.14
CA VAL A 67 4.45 -0.08 -7.69
C VAL A 67 3.35 -0.71 -6.84
N CYS A 68 2.23 -1.06 -7.45
CA CYS A 68 1.12 -1.73 -6.76
C CYS A 68 1.39 -3.22 -6.60
N GLY A 69 1.20 -3.74 -5.39
CA GLY A 69 1.37 -5.15 -5.08
C GLY A 69 0.64 -5.55 -3.81
N PHE A 70 1.16 -6.58 -3.14
CA PHE A 70 0.57 -7.14 -1.94
C PHE A 70 1.67 -7.43 -0.91
N LEU A 71 1.39 -7.21 0.36
CA LEU A 71 2.15 -7.79 1.45
C LEU A 71 1.64 -9.21 1.68
N MET A 72 2.54 -10.17 1.55
CA MET A 72 2.35 -11.58 1.87
C MET A 72 3.43 -12.04 2.84
N ALA A 73 3.03 -12.54 4.01
CA ALA A 73 3.94 -13.06 5.04
C ALA A 73 5.11 -12.10 5.37
N GLY A 74 4.84 -10.78 5.36
CA GLY A 74 5.85 -9.74 5.62
C GLY A 74 6.71 -9.34 4.41
N ARG A 75 6.51 -9.95 3.25
CA ARG A 75 7.20 -9.61 2.00
C ARG A 75 6.26 -8.93 1.01
N PHE A 76 6.74 -7.88 0.34
CA PHE A 76 6.04 -7.32 -0.80
C PHE A 76 6.19 -8.22 -2.03
N VAL A 77 5.07 -8.50 -2.69
CA VAL A 77 5.01 -9.22 -3.97
C VAL A 77 4.20 -8.41 -4.96
N THR A 78 4.68 -8.29 -6.19
CA THR A 78 3.95 -7.64 -7.28
C THR A 78 2.83 -8.52 -7.79
N ARG A 79 1.89 -7.93 -8.54
CA ARG A 79 0.83 -8.71 -9.21
C ARG A 79 1.42 -9.75 -10.17
N GLU A 80 2.49 -9.42 -10.87
CA GLU A 80 3.19 -10.32 -11.79
C GLU A 80 3.82 -11.51 -11.06
N GLU A 81 4.49 -11.26 -9.92
CA GLU A 81 5.04 -12.32 -9.08
C GLU A 81 3.94 -13.26 -8.59
N VAL A 82 2.78 -12.72 -8.17
CA VAL A 82 1.63 -13.54 -7.73
C VAL A 82 1.06 -14.38 -8.87
N LEU A 83 0.96 -13.84 -10.08
CA LEU A 83 0.49 -14.60 -11.26
C LEU A 83 1.48 -15.69 -11.68
N ALA A 84 2.78 -15.49 -11.44
CA ALA A 84 3.80 -16.48 -11.70
C ALA A 84 3.85 -17.60 -10.64
N LEU A 85 3.18 -17.44 -9.49
CA LEU A 85 3.06 -18.52 -8.50
C LEU A 85 2.12 -19.62 -9.04
N PRO A 86 2.52 -20.90 -8.90
CA PRO A 86 1.65 -22.01 -9.28
C PRO A 86 0.35 -21.96 -8.48
N GLN A 87 -0.77 -21.80 -9.20
CA GLN A 87 -2.12 -21.85 -8.65
C GLN A 87 -2.41 -23.33 -8.32
N ARG A 88 -2.48 -23.67 -7.03
CA ARG A 88 -2.81 -25.03 -6.57
C ARG A 88 -4.30 -25.30 -6.61
#